data_AF-A0A1X4HRR5-F1
#
_entry.id   AF-A0A1X4HRR5-F1
#
_cell.length_a   1.000
_cell.length_b   1.000
_cell.length_c   1.000
_cell.angle_alpha   90.00
_cell.angle_beta   90.00
_cell.angle_gamma   90.00
#
_symmetry.space_group_name_H-M   'P 1'
#
loop_
_entity.id
_entity.type
_entity.pdbx_description
1 polymer ?
#
loop_
_entity_poly.entity_id
_entity_poly.type
_entity_poly.pdbx_seq_one_letter_code
_entity_poly.pdbx_strand_id
1 'polypeptide(L)'
;MLLVPRWVLFSSGCAPVLLVAGWVIAASLEGPAYDPVTQTISVLAAYGAAGSWVMTTALLALGACHLLTAWGLRPAATAGRVALAGGGAAALVVALLPAPSSGGSLRHG
;
A
#
# COMPACT_ATOMS: atom_id res chain seq x y z
N MET A 1 27.73 4.86 -16.76
CA MET A 1 26.93 4.97 -15.51
C MET A 1 25.54 5.42 -15.92
N LEU A 2 24.52 4.58 -15.76
CA LEU A 2 23.15 4.96 -16.09
C LEU A 2 22.64 5.85 -14.95
N LEU A 3 22.63 7.17 -15.15
CA LEU A 3 22.12 8.12 -14.16
C LEU A 3 20.61 7.87 -13.98
N VAL A 4 20.24 7.38 -12.80
CA VAL A 4 18.85 7.29 -12.38
C VAL A 4 18.37 8.72 -12.07
N PRO A 5 17.22 9.18 -12.62
CA PRO A 5 16.73 10.52 -12.35
C PRO A 5 16.45 10.72 -10.85
N ARG A 6 16.82 11.87 -10.27
CA ARG A 6 16.59 12.17 -8.84
C ARG A 6 15.11 12.06 -8.41
N TRP A 7 14.18 12.32 -9.32
CA TRP A 7 12.75 12.15 -9.10
C TRP A 7 12.34 10.69 -8.85
N VAL A 8 13.07 9.72 -9.40
CA VAL A 8 12.84 8.28 -9.17
C VAL A 8 13.28 7.90 -7.76
N LEU A 9 14.40 8.43 -7.29
CA LEU A 9 14.86 8.23 -5.91
C LEU A 9 13.87 8.84 -4.91
N PHE A 10 13.35 10.03 -5.21
CA PHE A 10 12.33 10.67 -4.38
C PHE A 10 11.03 9.86 -4.34
N SER A 11 10.52 9.40 -5.50
CA SER A 11 9.32 8.56 -5.56
C SER A 11 9.51 7.22 -4.82
N SER A 12 10.67 6.58 -4.99
CA SER A 12 11.00 5.34 -4.30
C SER A 12 11.15 5.54 -2.78
N GLY A 13 11.65 6.68 -2.34
CA GLY A 13 11.77 7.03 -0.91
C GLY A 13 10.42 7.42 -0.29
N CYS A 14 9.54 8.06 -1.05
CA CYS A 14 8.19 8.40 -0.59
C CYS A 14 7.32 7.15 -0.34
N ALA A 15 7.52 6.07 -1.10
CA ALA A 15 6.75 4.84 -0.95
C ALA A 15 6.73 4.27 0.50
N PRO A 16 7.87 3.93 1.13
CA PRO A 16 7.88 3.43 2.50
C PRO A 16 7.39 4.48 3.51
N VAL A 17 7.67 5.77 3.28
CA VAL A 17 7.23 6.85 4.17
C VAL A 17 5.71 6.98 4.18
N LEU A 18 5.08 6.95 3.00
CA LEU A 18 3.63 7.01 2.86
C LEU A 18 2.94 5.81 3.52
N LEU A 19 3.52 4.61 3.37
CA LEU A 19 2.99 3.41 4.01
C LEU A 19 3.09 3.50 5.54
N VAL A 20 4.26 3.84 6.08
CA VAL A 20 4.47 3.93 7.53
C VAL A 20 3.61 5.04 8.14
N ALA A 21 3.57 6.21 7.52
CA ALA A 21 2.75 7.33 8.00
C ALA A 21 1.25 6.97 7.93
N GLY A 22 0.78 6.40 6.82
CA GLY A 22 -0.60 5.96 6.66
C GLY A 22 -1.01 4.92 7.70
N TRP A 23 -0.14 3.93 7.96
CA TRP A 23 -0.37 2.92 8.98
C TRP A 23 -0.46 3.51 10.38
N VAL A 24 0.53 4.34 10.77
CA VAL A 24 0.57 4.94 12.12
C VAL A 24 -0.65 5.83 12.37
N ILE A 25 -1.04 6.64 11.39
CA ILE A 25 -2.22 7.51 11.50
C ILE A 25 -3.50 6.66 11.56
N ALA A 26 -3.67 5.67 10.67
CA ALA A 26 -4.84 4.81 10.67
C ALA A 26 -4.97 4.01 11.97
N ALA A 27 -3.86 3.46 12.49
CA ALA A 27 -3.83 2.76 13.78
C ALA A 27 -4.20 3.69 14.95
N SER A 28 -3.75 4.95 14.92
CA SER A 28 -4.12 5.93 15.95
C SER A 28 -5.62 6.30 15.92
N LEU A 29 -6.23 6.29 14.74
CA LEU A 29 -7.66 6.55 14.56
C LEU A 29 -8.51 5.35 15.01
N GLU A 30 -8.04 4.12 14.76
CA GLU A 30 -8.72 2.90 15.20
C GLU A 30 -8.59 2.67 16.71
N GLY A 31 -7.48 3.11 17.31
CA GLY A 31 -7.26 3.06 18.75
C GLY A 31 -7.14 1.61 19.27
N PRO A 32 -7.68 1.28 20.45
CA PRO A 32 -7.52 -0.04 21.08
C PRO A 32 -8.15 -1.20 20.29
N ALA A 33 -8.97 -0.91 19.29
CA ALA A 33 -9.61 -1.92 18.44
C ALA A 33 -8.64 -2.53 17.41
N TYR A 34 -7.46 -1.92 17.21
CA TYR A 34 -6.41 -2.43 16.34
C TYR A 34 -5.21 -2.96 17.14
N ASP A 35 -4.89 -4.25 16.98
CA ASP A 35 -3.69 -4.86 17.52
C ASP A 35 -2.67 -5.15 16.40
N PRO A 36 -1.55 -4.43 16.32
CA PRO A 36 -0.55 -4.62 15.27
C PRO A 36 0.20 -5.96 15.35
N VAL A 37 0.12 -6.68 16.48
CA VAL A 37 0.78 -7.99 16.65
C VAL A 37 -0.06 -9.09 16.00
N THR A 38 -1.38 -9.01 16.09
CA THR A 38 -2.30 -10.05 15.62
C THR A 38 -3.05 -9.68 14.36
N GLN A 39 -3.15 -8.39 14.02
CA GLN A 39 -3.92 -7.89 12.88
C GLN A 39 -3.03 -7.25 11.82
N THR A 40 -3.31 -7.59 10.57
CA THR A 40 -2.61 -7.04 9.42
C THR A 40 -2.99 -5.59 9.18
N ILE A 41 -2.09 -4.85 8.54
CA ILE A 41 -2.30 -3.45 8.14
C ILE A 41 -3.52 -3.31 7.20
N SER A 42 -3.87 -4.37 6.45
CA SER A 42 -5.06 -4.37 5.58
C SER A 42 -6.38 -4.31 6.35
N VAL A 43 -6.42 -4.69 7.63
CA VAL A 43 -7.62 -4.55 8.48
C VAL A 43 -7.97 -3.08 8.68
N LEU A 44 -6.96 -2.20 8.77
CA LEU A 44 -7.19 -0.76 8.87
C LEU A 44 -7.79 -0.16 7.62
N ALA A 45 -7.69 -0.83 6.47
CA ALA A 45 -8.35 -0.44 5.23
C ALA A 45 -9.77 -1.00 5.12
N ALA A 46 -10.23 -1.85 6.03
CA ALA A 46 -11.53 -2.52 5.93
C ALA A 46 -12.70 -1.54 6.07
N TYR A 47 -13.82 -1.85 5.41
CA TYR A 47 -15.04 -1.04 5.51
C TYR A 47 -15.52 -0.97 6.97
N GLY A 48 -15.66 0.25 7.51
CA GLY A 48 -16.10 0.49 8.88
C GLY A 48 -14.99 0.76 9.89
N ALA A 49 -13.72 0.58 9.52
CA ALA A 49 -12.59 1.05 10.31
C ALA A 49 -12.53 2.59 10.30
N ALA A 50 -12.32 3.22 11.46
CA ALA A 50 -12.15 4.67 11.60
C ALA A 50 -10.93 5.17 10.78
N GLY A 51 -9.91 4.32 10.66
CA GLY A 51 -8.70 4.57 9.86
C GLY A 51 -8.79 4.23 8.35
N SER A 52 -9.93 3.71 7.87
CA SER A 52 -10.08 3.15 6.50
C SER A 52 -9.72 4.10 5.38
N TRP A 53 -10.18 5.35 5.44
CA TRP A 53 -9.90 6.35 4.42
C TRP A 53 -8.41 6.76 4.38
N VAL A 54 -7.75 6.82 5.54
CA VAL A 54 -6.31 7.13 5.65
C VAL A 54 -5.49 6.01 5.04
N MET A 55 -5.81 4.77 5.42
CA MET A 55 -5.08 3.61 4.91
C MET A 55 -5.29 3.44 3.40
N THR A 56 -6.51 3.65 2.91
CA THR A 56 -6.84 3.57 1.48
C THR A 56 -6.10 4.64 0.66
N THR A 57 -6.08 5.89 1.14
CA THR A 57 -5.34 6.96 0.46
C THR A 57 -3.82 6.73 0.45
N ALA A 58 -3.27 6.18 1.55
CA ALA A 58 -1.87 5.79 1.61
C ALA A 58 -1.52 4.67 0.62
N LEU A 59 -2.37 3.65 0.47
CA LEU A 59 -2.18 2.57 -0.49
C LEU A 59 -2.28 3.05 -1.95
N LEU A 60 -3.20 3.97 -2.26
CA LEU A 60 -3.28 4.60 -3.58
C LEU A 60 -1.99 5.36 -3.91
N ALA A 61 -1.51 6.19 -2.99
CA ALA A 61 -0.29 6.97 -3.18
C ALA A 61 0.96 6.08 -3.30
N LEU A 62 1.01 4.99 -2.52
CA LEU A 62 2.05 3.95 -2.62
C LEU A 62 2.06 3.29 -4.00
N GLY A 63 0.89 2.88 -4.49
CA GLY A 63 0.73 2.26 -5.81
C GLY A 63 1.17 3.20 -6.94
N ALA A 64 0.78 4.48 -6.86
CA ALA A 64 1.24 5.51 -7.79
C ALA A 64 2.77 5.68 -7.76
N CYS A 65 3.39 5.71 -6.57
CA CYS A 65 4.85 5.77 -6.45
C CYS A 65 5.55 4.56 -7.09
N HIS A 66 5.01 3.35 -6.94
CA HIS A 66 5.56 2.15 -7.57
C HIS A 66 5.49 2.22 -9.10
N LEU A 67 4.38 2.72 -9.66
CA LEU A 67 4.22 2.90 -11.10
C LEU A 67 5.17 3.98 -11.66
N LEU A 68 5.29 5.11 -10.97
CA LEU A 68 6.23 6.18 -11.34
C LEU A 68 7.69 5.71 -11.27
N THR A 69 8.03 4.92 -10.24
CA THR A 69 9.37 4.32 -10.08
C THR A 69 9.66 3.30 -11.19
N ALA A 70 8.69 2.45 -11.54
CA ALA A 70 8.80 1.51 -12.65
C ALA A 70 9.01 2.23 -14.00
N TRP A 71 8.33 3.35 -14.24
CA TRP A 71 8.48 4.16 -15.45
C TRP A 71 9.87 4.81 -15.54
N GLY A 72 10.35 5.36 -14.42
CA GLY A 72 11.62 6.08 -14.37
C GLY A 72 12.87 5.19 -14.39
N LEU A 73 12.76 3.92 -14.01
CA LEU A 73 13.82 2.92 -14.07
C LEU A 73 14.03 2.34 -15.49
N ARG A 74 14.11 3.19 -16.51
CA ARG A 74 14.51 2.79 -17.88
C ARG A 74 15.82 2.00 -17.97
N PRO A 75 16.84 2.25 -17.11
CA PRO A 75 18.08 1.47 -17.06
C PRO A 75 17.94 0.05 -16.49
N ALA A 76 16.89 -0.22 -15.70
CA ALA A 76 16.75 -1.48 -14.98
C ALA A 76 16.21 -2.58 -15.90
N ALA A 77 16.57 -3.83 -15.60
CA ALA A 77 16.05 -5.00 -16.29
C ALA A 77 14.51 -4.99 -16.33
N THR A 78 13.95 -5.35 -17.47
CA THR A 78 12.49 -5.40 -17.72
C THR A 78 11.74 -6.16 -16.62
N ALA A 79 12.30 -7.27 -16.13
CA ALA A 79 11.73 -8.06 -15.04
C ALA A 79 11.51 -7.25 -13.75
N GLY A 80 12.47 -6.40 -13.36
CA GLY A 80 12.34 -5.55 -12.17
C GLY A 80 11.25 -4.49 -12.31
N ARG A 81 11.08 -3.93 -13.53
CA ARG A 81 9.99 -2.99 -13.81
C ARG A 81 8.62 -3.65 -13.77
N VAL A 82 8.51 -4.87 -14.30
CA VAL A 82 7.25 -5.63 -14.28
C VAL A 82 6.87 -6.01 -12.85
N ALA A 83 7.84 -6.43 -12.03
CA ALA A 83 7.59 -6.71 -10.61
C ALA A 83 7.13 -5.45 -9.84
N LEU A 84 7.78 -4.30 -10.06
CA LEU A 84 7.37 -3.01 -9.47
C LEU A 84 5.98 -2.58 -9.93
N ALA A 85 5.70 -2.67 -11.24
CA ALA A 85 4.40 -2.33 -11.80
C ALA A 85 3.30 -3.27 -11.27
N GLY A 86 3.59 -4.57 -11.14
CA GLY A 86 2.69 -5.54 -10.54
C GLY A 86 2.41 -5.24 -9.06
N GLY A 87 3.44 -4.89 -8.27
CA GLY A 87 3.27 -4.47 -6.88
C GLY A 87 2.44 -3.19 -6.74
N GLY A 88 2.67 -2.20 -7.60
CA GLY A 88 1.86 -0.97 -7.65
C GLY A 88 0.41 -1.24 -8.04
N ALA A 89 0.17 -2.07 -9.04
CA ALA A 89 -1.17 -2.47 -9.46
C ALA A 89 -1.91 -3.25 -8.36
N ALA A 90 -1.24 -4.18 -7.67
CA ALA A 90 -1.82 -4.90 -6.55
C ALA A 90 -2.21 -3.94 -5.41
N ALA A 91 -1.37 -2.95 -5.09
CA ALA A 91 -1.70 -1.93 -4.08
C ALA A 91 -2.92 -1.09 -4.47
N LEU A 92 -3.07 -0.73 -5.76
CA LEU A 92 -4.28 -0.06 -6.26
C LEU A 92 -5.52 -0.95 -6.14
N VAL A 93 -5.41 -2.24 -6.46
CA VAL A 93 -6.52 -3.20 -6.32
C VAL A 93 -6.94 -3.31 -4.86
N VAL A 94 -6.00 -3.42 -3.92
CA VAL A 94 -6.30 -3.46 -2.48
C VAL A 94 -7.00 -2.18 -2.02
N ALA A 95 -6.60 -1.02 -2.53
CA ALA A 95 -7.25 0.25 -2.20
C ALA A 95 -8.67 0.37 -2.79
N LEU A 96 -8.90 -0.20 -3.99
CA LEU A 96 -10.20 -0.17 -4.66
C LEU A 96 -11.16 -1.25 -4.17
N LEU A 97 -10.64 -2.32 -3.57
CA LEU A 97 -11.41 -3.41 -2.96
C LEU A 97 -11.08 -3.52 -1.47
N PRO A 98 -11.51 -2.55 -0.63
CA PRO A 98 -11.39 -2.63 0.81
C PRO A 98 -11.91 -3.96 1.37
N ALA A 99 -11.18 -4.53 2.33
CA ALA A 99 -11.56 -5.80 2.94
C ALA A 99 -12.96 -5.70 3.59
N PRO A 100 -13.83 -6.71 3.41
CA PRO A 100 -15.10 -6.78 4.14
C PRO A 100 -14.83 -6.91 5.64
N SER A 101 -15.68 -6.27 6.45
CA SER A 101 -15.58 -6.22 7.92
C SER A 101 -15.76 -7.57 8.62
N SER A 102 -16.28 -8.58 7.90
CA SER A 102 -16.39 -9.96 8.37
C SER A 102 -15.51 -10.87 7.51
N GLY A 103 -14.54 -11.51 8.15
CA GLY A 103 -13.76 -12.58 7.51
C GLY A 103 -14.72 -13.68 7.05
N GLY A 104 -14.56 -14.14 5.81
CA GLY A 104 -15.44 -15.16 5.23
C GLY A 104 -15.39 -16.45 6.03
N SER A 105 -16.33 -16.63 6.97
CA SER A 105 -16.53 -17.91 7.61
C SER A 105 -17.14 -18.84 6.58
N LEU A 106 -16.35 -19.77 6.03
CA LEU A 106 -16.94 -20.98 5.47
C LEU A 106 -17.71 -21.63 6.60
N ARG A 107 -19.03 -21.60 6.50
CA ARG A 107 -19.94 -22.28 7.43
C ARG A 107 -19.66 -23.76 7.28
N HIS A 108 -18.84 -24.32 8.17
CA HIS A 108 -18.64 -25.75 8.26
C HIS A 108 -19.95 -26.31 8.83
N GLY A 109 -20.73 -26.95 7.96
CA GLY A 109 -21.89 -27.76 8.34
C GLY A 109 -21.48 -29.23 8.41
#